data_AF-A0A833M6N6-F1
#
_entry.id   AF-A0A833M6N6-F1
#
_cell.length_a   1.000
_cell.length_b   1.000
_cell.length_c   1.000
_cell.angle_alpha   90.00
_cell.angle_beta   90.00
_cell.angle_gamma   90.00
#
_symmetry.space_group_name_H-M   'P 1'
#
loop_
_entity.id
_entity.type
_entity.pdbx_description
1 polymer ?
#
loop_
_entity_poly.entity_id
_entity_poly.type
_entity_poly.pdbx_seq_one_letter_code
_entity_poly.pdbx_strand_id
1 'polypeptide(L)' 'MIASRASGAEPLEAAVRRELEAGPATFAALARRLTADGDPRPLLEVLENLARAGRVELDESGEAIRARRRDAPAA' A
#
# COMPACT_ATOMS: atom_id res chain seq x y z
N MET A 1 27.87 1.43 -15.97
CA MET A 1 26.98 0.64 -16.84
C MET A 1 26.85 -0.76 -16.29
N ILE A 2 25.74 -1.10 -15.61
CA ILE A 2 25.06 -2.40 -15.75
C ILE A 2 23.58 -2.12 -15.43
N ALA A 3 22.77 -1.93 -16.48
CA ALA A 3 21.33 -2.12 -16.37
C ALA A 3 21.08 -3.63 -16.24
N SER A 4 20.10 -3.99 -15.40
CA SER A 4 19.35 -5.29 -15.36
C SER A 4 19.40 -6.00 -14.01
N ARG A 5 18.39 -5.76 -13.18
CA ARG A 5 17.34 -6.76 -12.87
C ARG A 5 16.26 -6.11 -12.01
N ALA A 6 15.23 -5.61 -12.68
CA ALA A 6 13.89 -5.68 -12.14
C ALA A 6 13.57 -7.17 -11.99
N SER A 7 13.85 -7.76 -10.83
CA SER A 7 13.34 -9.07 -10.47
C SER A 7 11.83 -8.94 -10.35
N GLY A 8 11.08 -9.82 -11.01
CA GLY A 8 9.62 -9.76 -11.18
C GLY A 8 8.75 -9.90 -9.92
N ALA A 9 9.16 -9.31 -8.81
CA ALA A 9 8.30 -8.95 -7.69
C ALA A 9 7.92 -7.48 -7.88
N GLU A 10 6.64 -7.23 -8.15
CA GLU A 10 6.12 -5.86 -8.08
C GLU A 10 6.46 -5.29 -6.69
N PRO A 11 7.01 -4.06 -6.57
CA PRO A 11 7.34 -3.50 -5.27
C PRO A 11 6.09 -3.48 -4.38
N LEU A 12 6.23 -3.86 -3.11
CA LEU A 12 5.11 -4.00 -2.16
C LEU A 12 4.19 -2.78 -2.15
N GLU A 13 4.75 -1.58 -2.31
CA GLU A 13 3.99 -0.33 -2.48
C GLU A 13 3.05 -0.33 -3.69
N ALA A 14 3.51 -0.79 -4.85
CA ALA A 14 2.68 -0.85 -6.05
C ALA A 14 1.57 -1.89 -5.90
N ALA A 15 1.86 -3.04 -5.27
CA ALA A 15 0.85 -4.05 -4.99
C ALA A 15 -0.22 -3.53 -4.02
N VAL A 16 0.18 -2.85 -2.94
CA VAL A 16 -0.74 -2.17 -2.00
C VAL A 16 -1.60 -1.15 -2.74
N ARG A 17 -1.00 -0.30 -3.59
CA ARG A 17 -1.75 0.71 -4.34
C ARG A 17 -2.76 0.07 -5.29
N ARG A 18 -2.39 -1.01 -5.97
CA ARG A 18 -3.27 -1.71 -6.90
C ARG A 18 -4.47 -2.35 -6.20
N GLU A 19 -4.26 -2.93 -5.03
CA GLU A 19 -5.35 -3.44 -4.19
C GLU A 19 -6.28 -2.30 -3.74
N LEU A 20 -5.73 -1.16 -3.34
CA LEU A 20 -6.52 0.01 -2.92
C LEU A 20 -7.23 0.73 -4.07
N GLU A 21 -6.72 0.64 -5.30
CA GLU A 21 -7.38 1.12 -6.51
C GLU A 21 -8.58 0.25 -6.89
N ALA A 22 -8.52 -1.06 -6.63
CA ALA A 22 -9.64 -1.97 -6.82
C ALA A 22 -10.77 -1.73 -5.81
N GLY A 23 -10.45 -1.23 -4.62
CA GLY A 23 -11.43 -0.84 -3.62
C GLY A 23 -10.82 -0.66 -2.22
N PRO A 24 -11.62 -0.21 -1.24
CA PRO A 24 -11.19 -0.16 0.16
C PRO A 24 -10.78 -1.56 0.63
N ALA A 25 -9.62 -1.67 1.29
CA ALA A 25 -9.08 -2.92 1.80
C ALA A 25 -8.77 -2.80 3.29
N THR A 26 -8.64 -3.92 3.99
CA THR A 26 -8.21 -3.93 5.39
C THR A 26 -6.75 -4.34 5.51
N PHE A 27 -6.09 -3.94 6.60
CA PHE A 27 -4.73 -4.36 6.90
C PHE A 27 -4.61 -5.88 6.90
N ALA A 28 -5.56 -6.57 7.53
CA ALA A 28 -5.59 -8.04 7.57
C ALA A 28 -5.71 -8.67 6.17
N ALA A 29 -6.53 -8.08 5.28
CA ALA A 29 -6.66 -8.56 3.91
C ALA A 29 -5.38 -8.34 3.10
N LEU A 30 -4.75 -7.16 3.22
CA LEU A 30 -3.49 -6.85 2.56
C LEU A 30 -2.34 -7.72 3.11
N ALA A 31 -2.25 -7.91 4.41
CA ALA A 31 -1.26 -8.78 5.04
C ALA A 31 -1.39 -10.20 4.51
N ARG A 32 -2.59 -10.77 4.56
CA ARG A 32 -2.83 -12.13 4.05
C ARG A 32 -2.48 -12.30 2.56
N ARG A 33 -2.60 -11.26 1.74
CA ARG A 33 -2.35 -11.33 0.29
C ARG A 33 -0.91 -11.01 -0.09
N LEU A 34 -0.29 -10.05 0.59
CA LEU A 34 0.98 -9.44 0.18
C LEU A 34 2.16 -9.86 1.05
N THR A 35 1.93 -10.44 2.23
CA THR A 35 3.01 -10.99 3.05
C THR A 35 3.11 -12.51 2.88
N ALA A 36 4.10 -12.93 2.09
CA ALA A 36 4.35 -14.33 1.77
C ALA A 36 4.93 -15.12 2.96
N ASP A 37 5.73 -14.46 3.81
CA ASP A 37 6.41 -15.08 4.95
C ASP A 37 5.65 -14.91 6.29
N GLY A 38 4.44 -14.32 6.25
CA GLY A 38 3.67 -14.02 7.45
C GLY A 38 4.25 -12.89 8.31
N ASP A 39 5.27 -12.17 7.83
CA ASP A 39 5.80 -10.98 8.48
C ASP A 39 5.08 -9.72 7.98
N PRO A 40 4.24 -9.07 8.82
CA PRO A 40 3.50 -7.87 8.45
C PRO A 40 4.33 -6.57 8.52
N ARG A 41 5.57 -6.60 9.03
CA ARG A 41 6.39 -5.39 9.22
C ARG A 41 6.64 -4.62 7.91
N PRO A 42 7.02 -5.25 6.79
CA PRO A 42 7.23 -4.53 5.53
C PRO A 42 5.95 -3.87 5.01
N LEU A 43 4.79 -4.51 5.22
CA LEU A 43 3.50 -3.95 4.84
C LEU A 43 3.15 -2.73 5.70
N LEU A 44 3.39 -2.82 7.01
CA LEU A 44 3.16 -1.71 7.93
C LEU A 44 4.03 -0.50 7.56
N GLU A 45 5.33 -0.69 7.32
CA GLU A 45 6.24 0.40 6.91
C GLU A 45 5.78 1.06 5.60
N VAL A 46 5.32 0.27 4.62
CA VAL A 46 4.80 0.81 3.36
C VAL A 46 3.53 1.62 3.59
N LEU A 47 2.60 1.12 4.40
CA LEU A 47 1.34 1.82 4.71
C LEU A 47 1.59 3.11 5.48
N GLU A 48 2.48 3.11 6.46
CA GLU A 48 2.88 4.30 7.21
C GLU A 48 3.53 5.35 6.30
N ASN A 49 4.42 4.93 5.41
CA ASN A 49 5.05 5.82 4.44
C ASN A 49 4.01 6.41 3.47
N LEU A 50 3.09 5.60 2.97
CA LEU A 50 2.00 6.07 2.12
C LEU A 50 1.05 7.01 2.86
N ALA A 51 0.75 6.75 4.14
CA ALA A 51 -0.11 7.59 4.97
C ALA A 51 0.56 8.94 5.26
N ARG A 52 1.84 8.92 5.63
CA ARG A 52 2.66 10.13 5.82
C ARG A 52 2.77 10.95 4.53
N ALA A 53 2.81 10.30 3.38
CA ALA A 53 2.79 10.96 2.07
C ALA A 53 1.39 11.45 1.64
N GLY A 54 0.35 11.25 2.46
CA GLY A 54 -1.04 11.62 2.15
C GLY A 54 -1.61 10.83 0.97
N ARG A 55 -1.09 9.63 0.68
CA ARG A 55 -1.53 8.76 -0.43
C ARG A 55 -2.57 7.74 -0.01
N VAL A 56 -2.59 7.36 1.26
CA VAL A 56 -3.60 6.48 1.85
C VAL A 56 -4.12 7.09 3.13
N GLU A 57 -5.37 6.78 3.47
CA GLU A 57 -5.97 7.11 4.75
C GLU A 57 -6.19 5.82 5.53
N LEU A 58 -5.71 5.82 6.76
CA LEU A 58 -5.95 4.78 7.76
C LEU A 58 -7.14 5.24 8.59
N ASP A 59 -8.12 4.36 8.80
CA ASP A 59 -9.22 4.62 9.72
C ASP A 59 -8.71 4.84 11.16
N GLU A 60 -9.53 5.43 12.04
CA GLU A 60 -9.18 5.63 13.47
C GLU A 60 -8.82 4.30 14.17
N SER A 61 -9.34 3.19 13.65
CA SER A 61 -9.04 1.83 14.13
C SER A 61 -7.74 1.26 13.56
N GLY A 62 -7.13 1.90 12.55
CA GLY A 62 -5.98 1.39 11.79
C GLY A 62 -6.28 0.17 10.92
N GLU A 63 -7.53 -0.30 10.90
CA GLU A 63 -7.93 -1.56 10.29
C GLU A 63 -8.30 -1.39 8.81
N ALA A 64 -9.05 -0.33 8.48
CA ALA A 64 -9.44 -0.01 7.12
C ALA A 64 -8.44 0.96 6.47
N ILE A 65 -8.07 0.65 5.24
CA ILE A 65 -7.09 1.37 4.44
C ILE A 65 -7.76 1.74 3.13
N ARG A 66 -7.70 3.02 2.78
CA ARG A 66 -8.24 3.53 1.52
C ARG A 66 -7.16 4.31 0.79
N ALA A 67 -7.07 4.11 -0.52
CA ALA A 67 -6.31 5.04 -1.34
C ALA A 67 -6.98 6.40 -1.25
N ARG A 68 -6.21 7.42 -0.85
CA ARG A 68 -6.63 8.80 -1.06
C ARG A 68 -6.55 9.00 -2.56
N ARG A 69 -7.70 8.94 -3.26
CA ARG A 69 -7.75 9.53 -4.60
C ARG A 69 -7.27 10.97 -4.42
N ARG A 70 -6.40 11.45 -5.29
CA ARG A 70 -6.17 12.89 -5.42
C ARG A 70 -7.53 13.51 -5.73
N ASP A 71 -8.27 13.85 -4.70
CA ASP A 71 -9.27 14.88 -4.81
C ASP A 71 -8.52 16.14 -5.23
N ALA A 72 -9.07 16.73 -6.26
CA ALA A 72 -8.48 17.76 -7.08
C ALA A 72 -7.89 18.90 -6.23
N PRO A 73 -6.87 19.63 -6.71
CA PRO A 73 -6.72 21.00 -6.25
C PRO A 73 -8.08 21.66 -6.52
N ALA A 74 -8.75 22.09 -5.46
CA ALA A 74 -9.94 22.92 -5.56
C ALA A 74 -9.57 24.15 -6.41
N ALA A 75 -10.07 24.21 -7.64
CA ALA A 75 -10.01 25.35 -8.53
C ALA A 75 -11.18 25.30 -9.51
#